data_AF-A0A8S3CUH9-F1
#
_entry.id   AF-A0A8S3CUH9-F1
#
_cell.length_a   1.000
_cell.length_b   1.000
_cell.length_c   1.000
_cell.angle_alpha   90.00
_cell.angle_beta   90.00
_cell.angle_gamma   90.00
#
_symmetry.space_group_name_H-M   'P 1'
#
loop_
_entity.id
_entity.type
_entity.pdbx_description
1 polymer ?
#
loop_
_entity_poly.entity_id
_entity_poly.type
_entity_poly.pdbx_seq_one_letter_code
_entity_poly.pdbx_strand_id
1 'polypeptide(L)' 'GLLSMSNNTPDTNCSQFCITTAAAPSLNDNFVVFGEVIDGMEVVKKIESCYGIVFN' A
#
# COMPACT_ATOMS: atom_id res chain seq x y z
N GLY A 1 -0.60 -6.52 -3.58
CA GLY A 1 -1.95 -6.25 -3.05
C GLY A 1 -1.97 -6.45 -1.55
N LEU A 2 -0.92 -6.02 -0.87
CA LEU A 2 -0.84 -6.07 0.60
C LEU A 2 -1.31 -4.73 1.14
N LEU A 3 -2.03 -4.76 2.25
CA LEU A 3 -2.47 -3.60 2.99
C LEU A 3 -1.44 -3.28 4.07
N SER A 4 -0.93 -2.05 4.06
CA SER A 4 -0.01 -1.56 5.11
C SER A 4 -0.50 -0.25 5.73
N MET A 5 -0.25 -0.08 7.02
CA MET A 5 -0.55 1.16 7.74
C MET A 5 0.57 2.16 7.51
N SER A 6 0.21 3.38 7.11
CA SER A 6 1.15 4.49 7.02
C SER A 6 1.45 5.03 8.42
N ASN A 7 2.72 5.34 8.67
CA ASN A 7 3.20 6.00 9.87
C ASN A 7 4.12 7.16 9.48
N ASN A 8 4.25 8.15 10.36
CA ASN A 8 5.18 9.29 10.15
C ASN A 8 6.54 9.02 10.81
N THR A 9 6.53 8.23 11.88
CA THR A 9 7.67 7.71 12.66
C THR A 9 7.26 6.37 13.32
N PRO A 10 8.19 5.59 13.91
CA PRO A 10 7.83 4.38 14.65
C PRO A 10 6.69 4.64 15.67
N ASP A 11 5.76 3.70 15.76
CA ASP A 11 4.60 3.74 16.67
C ASP A 11 3.62 4.92 16.47
N THR A 12 3.55 5.48 15.25
CA THR A 12 2.59 6.55 14.90
C THR A 12 1.59 6.17 13.80
N ASN A 13 1.13 4.91 13.82
CA ASN A 13 0.08 4.47 12.90
C ASN A 13 -1.20 5.30 13.12
N CYS A 14 -1.74 5.88 12.05
CA CYS A 14 -2.99 6.66 12.07
C CYS A 14 -4.07 5.94 11.27
N SER A 15 -4.89 6.64 10.48
CA SER A 15 -5.94 6.03 9.64
C SER A 15 -5.54 5.85 8.18
N GLN A 16 -4.37 6.37 7.79
CA GLN A 16 -3.88 6.25 6.42
C GLN A 16 -3.34 4.85 6.18
N PHE A 17 -3.73 4.25 5.06
CA PHE A 17 -3.26 2.95 4.62
C PHE A 17 -2.86 2.99 3.15
N CYS A 18 -2.04 2.03 2.73
CA CYS A 18 -1.64 1.83 1.35
C CYS A 18 -1.96 0.41 0.89
N ILE A 19 -2.23 0.25 -0.41
CA ILE A 19 -2.34 -1.06 -1.08
C ILE A 19 -1.22 -1.17 -2.09
N THR A 20 -0.34 -2.16 -1.94
CA THR A 20 0.76 -2.35 -2.88
C THR A 20 0.27 -2.90 -4.23
N THR A 21 0.61 -2.26 -5.34
CA THR A 21 0.30 -2.72 -6.70
C THR A 21 1.46 -3.51 -7.34
N ALA A 22 2.68 -3.31 -6.83
CA ALA A 22 3.90 -4.05 -7.18
C ALA A 22 4.70 -4.43 -5.92
N ALA A 23 5.75 -5.24 -6.08
CA ALA A 23 6.67 -5.56 -4.98
C ALA A 23 7.45 -4.30 -4.57
N ALA A 24 7.49 -4.00 -3.26
CA ALA A 24 8.17 -2.82 -2.72
C ALA A 24 9.12 -3.21 -1.57
N PRO A 25 10.28 -3.82 -1.86
CA PRO A 25 11.20 -4.33 -0.83
C PRO A 25 11.78 -3.23 0.08
N SER A 26 11.87 -1.99 -0.42
CA SER A 26 12.35 -0.82 0.34
C SER A 26 11.44 -0.43 1.50
N LEU A 27 10.20 -0.92 1.54
CA LEU A 27 9.22 -0.63 2.59
C LEU A 27 9.19 -1.71 3.68
N ASN A 28 9.97 -2.79 3.51
CA ASN A 28 10.09 -3.84 4.52
C ASN A 28 10.58 -3.25 5.85
N ASP A 29 10.07 -3.79 6.95
CA ASP A 29 10.38 -3.39 8.34
C ASP A 29 9.98 -1.95 8.76
N ASN A 30 9.59 -1.08 7.82
CA ASN A 30 9.14 0.28 8.11
C ASN A 30 7.62 0.42 8.26
N PHE A 31 6.85 -0.44 7.58
CA PHE A 31 5.40 -0.37 7.55
C PHE A 31 4.78 -1.70 7.99
N VAL A 32 3.76 -1.61 8.84
CA VAL A 32 3.05 -2.80 9.35
C VAL A 32 2.08 -3.29 8.28
N VAL A 33 2.31 -4.49 7.76
CA VAL A 33 1.35 -5.21 6.91
C VAL A 33 0.28 -5.84 7.79
N PHE A 34 -0.99 -5.56 7.50
CA PHE A 34 -2.13 -6.03 8.31
C PHE A 34 -3.17 -6.82 7.51
N GLY A 35 -2.98 -6.99 6.20
CA GLY A 35 -3.89 -7.78 5.38
C GLY A 35 -3.50 -7.84 3.91
N GLU A 36 -4.34 -8.51 3.13
CA GLU A 36 -4.21 -8.63 1.68
C GLU A 36 -5.57 -8.49 0.98
N VAL A 37 -5.53 -8.05 -0.28
CA VAL A 37 -6.72 -7.97 -1.12
C VAL A 37 -7.03 -9.36 -1.65
N ILE A 38 -8.15 -9.93 -1.20
CA ILE A 38 -8.62 -11.27 -1.61
C ILE A 38 -9.39 -11.26 -2.95
N ASP A 39 -10.03 -10.13 -3.29
CA ASP A 39 -10.77 -9.91 -4.53
C ASP A 39 -10.83 -8.40 -4.83
N GLY A 40 -11.02 -8.01 -6.10
CA GLY A 40 -11.15 -6.60 -6.51
C GLY A 40 -9.83 -5.88 -6.84
N MET A 41 -8.73 -6.60 -7.06
CA MET A 41 -7.44 -6.00 -7.43
C MET A 41 -7.48 -5.25 -8.77
N GLU A 42 -8.41 -5.59 -9.66
CA GLU A 42 -8.67 -4.86 -10.90
C GLU A 42 -9.22 -3.46 -10.65
N VAL A 43 -9.97 -3.24 -9.56
CA VAL A 43 -10.41 -1.90 -9.15
C VAL A 43 -9.22 -1.09 -8.65
N VAL A 44 -8.35 -1.70 -7.83
CA VAL A 44 -7.12 -1.06 -7.34
C VAL A 44 -6.23 -0.64 -8.52
N LYS A 45 -6.04 -1.52 -9.51
CA LYS A 45 -5.27 -1.21 -10.74
C LYS A 45 -5.91 -0.12 -11.59
N LYS A 46 -7.25 -0.08 -11.67
CA LYS A 46 -7.95 1.03 -12.34
C LYS A 46 -7.64 2.36 -11.65
N ILE A 47 -7.72 2.40 -10.31
CA ILE A 47 -7.41 3.60 -9.52
C ILE A 47 -5.95 4.05 -9.77
N GLU A 48 -5.00 3.12 -9.73
CA GLU A 48 -3.58 3.38 -10.07
C GLU A 48 -3.43 4.01 -11.46
N SER A 49 -4.11 3.43 -12.46
CA SER A 49 -4.06 3.91 -13.85
C SER A 49 -4.71 5.29 -14.06
N CYS A 50 -5.71 5.65 -13.24
CA CYS A 50 -6.41 6.93 -13.36
C CYS A 50 -5.58 8.11 -12.85
N TYR A 51 -4.77 7.91 -11.81
CA TYR A 51 -4.01 9.00 -11.18
C TYR A 51 -2.52 9.00 -11.49
N GLY A 52 -2.00 8.01 -12.25
CA GLY A 52 -0.70 8.10 -12.90
C GLY A 52 0.45 8.53 -11.98
N ILE A 53 0.51 8.03 -10.75
CA ILE A 53 1.73 8.12 -9.95
C ILE A 53 2.50 6.82 -10.17
N VAL A 54 3.28 6.82 -11.25
CA VAL A 54 4.26 5.77 -11.50
C VAL A 54 5.39 5.99 -10.48
N PHE A 55 5.34 5.26 -9.37
CA PHE A 55 6.52 5.06 -8.54
C PHE A 55 7.44 4.09 -9.29
N ASN A 56 8.36 4.63 -10.09
CA ASN A 56 9.58 3.92 -10.50
C ASN A 56 10.62 4.00 -9.39
#